data_AF-A0A7G5IG27-F1
#
_entry.id   AF-A0A7G5IG27-F1
#
_cell.length_a   1.000
_cell.length_b   1.000
_cell.length_c   1.000
_cell.angle_alpha   90.00
_cell.angle_beta   90.00
_cell.angle_gamma   90.00
#
_symmetry.space_group_name_H-M   'P 1'
#
loop_
_entity.id
_entity.type
_entity.pdbx_description
1 polymer ?
#
loop_
_entity_poly.entity_id
_entity_poly.type
_entity_poly.pdbx_seq_one_letter_code
_entity_poly.pdbx_strand_id
1 'polypeptide(L)' 'MDPILALRALTEILSDETMRGRFLDLTGYDPATLRARAGEPDVANAVASFLNGHEPDLLAIARALDVKPEALAR' A
#
# COMPACT_ATOMS: atom_id res chain seq x y z
N MET A 1 5.90 -7.00 5.84
CA MET A 1 4.69 -6.44 6.49
C MET A 1 3.70 -7.53 6.87
N ASP A 2 2.89 -7.34 7.92
CA ASP A 2 1.74 -8.21 8.23
C ASP A 2 0.70 -8.18 7.07
N PRO A 3 0.14 -9.32 6.62
CA PRO A 3 -0.78 -9.35 5.47
C PRO A 3 -2.07 -8.55 5.66
N ILE A 4 -2.64 -8.54 6.87
CA ILE A 4 -3.86 -7.78 7.16
C ILE A 4 -3.55 -6.28 7.13
N LEU A 5 -2.41 -5.89 7.70
CA LEU A 5 -1.95 -4.51 7.65
C LEU A 5 -1.70 -4.03 6.22
N ALA A 6 -1.11 -4.87 5.37
CA ALA A 6 -0.90 -4.57 3.96
C ALA A 6 -2.21 -4.34 3.19
N LEU A 7 -3.24 -5.15 3.45
CA LEU A 7 -4.57 -4.97 2.85
C LEU A 7 -5.25 -3.67 3.30
N ARG A 8 -5.12 -3.32 4.59
CA ARG A 8 -5.62 -2.05 5.12
C ARG A 8 -4.91 -0.87 4.46
N ALA A 9 -3.58 -0.90 4.38
CA ALA A 9 -2.79 0.13 3.70
C ALA A 9 -3.13 0.23 2.21
N LEU A 10 -3.31 -0.90 1.52
CA LEU A 10 -3.76 -0.93 0.13
C LEU A 10 -5.13 -0.23 -0.01
N THR A 11 -6.04 -0.43 0.93
CA THR A 11 -7.36 0.24 0.91
C THR A 11 -7.22 1.77 1.01
N GLU A 12 -6.34 2.26 1.88
CA GLU A 12 -6.05 3.70 2.01
C GLU A 12 -5.42 4.26 0.72
N ILE A 13 -4.39 3.58 0.18
CA ILE A 13 -3.74 3.96 -1.10
C ILE A 13 -4.78 4.05 -2.21
N LEU A 14 -5.64 3.04 -2.33
CA LEU A 14 -6.64 2.97 -3.38
C LEU A 14 -7.81 3.93 -3.14
N SER A 15 -7.98 4.49 -1.94
CA SER A 15 -9.03 5.48 -1.68
C SER A 15 -8.64 6.89 -2.13
N ASP A 16 -7.34 7.20 -2.12
CA ASP A 16 -6.78 8.45 -2.64
C ASP A 16 -6.46 8.35 -4.14
N GLU A 17 -7.00 9.24 -4.97
CA GLU A 17 -6.83 9.17 -6.43
C GLU A 17 -5.38 9.37 -6.88
N THR A 18 -4.61 10.21 -6.18
CA THR A 18 -3.23 10.52 -6.53
C THR A 18 -2.27 9.42 -6.07
N MET A 19 -2.50 8.83 -4.90
CA MET A 19 -1.76 7.64 -4.46
C MET A 19 -2.10 6.44 -5.34
N ARG A 20 -3.38 6.22 -5.64
CA ARG A 20 -3.84 5.15 -6.53
C ARG A 20 -3.16 5.20 -7.89
N GLY A 21 -3.18 6.35 -8.56
CA GLY A 21 -2.56 6.50 -9.88
C GLY A 21 -1.08 6.13 -9.85
N ARG A 22 -0.31 6.73 -8.93
CA ARG A 22 1.13 6.45 -8.77
C ARG A 22 1.41 4.99 -8.41
N PHE A 23 0.59 4.37 -7.56
CA PHE A 23 0.75 2.98 -7.16
C PHE A 23 0.54 2.03 -8.36
N LEU A 24 -0.51 2.24 -9.15
CA LEU A 24 -0.77 1.43 -10.35
C LEU A 24 0.32 1.63 -11.40
N ASP A 25 0.77 2.86 -11.63
CA ASP A 25 1.85 3.17 -12.58
C ASP A 25 3.18 2.52 -12.16
N LEU A 26 3.51 2.55 -10.86
CA LEU A 26 4.75 1.99 -10.33
C LEU A 26 4.77 0.46 -10.36
N THR A 27 3.62 -0.17 -10.08
CA THR A 27 3.53 -1.63 -9.93
C THR A 27 3.15 -2.34 -11.22
N GLY A 28 2.53 -1.63 -12.17
CA GLY A 28 1.93 -2.21 -13.37
C GLY A 28 0.67 -3.03 -13.09
N TYR A 29 0.14 -3.00 -11.87
CA TYR A 29 -1.09 -3.70 -11.54
C TYR A 29 -2.33 -3.00 -12.11
N ASP A 30 -3.34 -3.80 -12.42
CA ASP A 30 -4.68 -3.32 -12.72
C ASP A 30 -5.69 -3.75 -11.64
N PRO A 31 -6.92 -3.22 -11.65
CA PRO A 31 -7.94 -3.57 -10.65
C PRO A 31 -8.32 -5.06 -10.65
N ALA A 32 -8.19 -5.78 -11.76
CA ALA A 32 -8.53 -7.20 -11.84
C ALA A 32 -7.45 -8.04 -11.14
N THR A 33 -6.19 -7.71 -11.43
CA THR A 33 -4.99 -8.31 -10.83
C THR A 33 -4.97 -8.09 -9.32
N LEU A 34 -5.25 -6.87 -8.86
CA LEU A 34 -5.33 -6.58 -7.42
C LEU A 34 -6.42 -7.41 -6.74
N ARG A 35 -7.63 -7.51 -7.31
CA ARG A 35 -8.69 -8.35 -6.71
C ARG A 35 -8.30 -9.83 -6.64
N ALA A 36 -7.62 -10.34 -7.66
CA ALA A 36 -7.19 -11.73 -7.72
C ALA A 36 -6.03 -12.03 -6.76
N ARG A 37 -5.16 -11.04 -6.50
CA ARG A 37 -3.87 -11.23 -5.83
C ARG A 37 -3.69 -10.44 -4.53
N ALA A 38 -4.70 -9.72 -4.05
CA ALA A 38 -4.55 -8.82 -2.89
C ALA A 38 -3.99 -9.52 -1.62
N GLY A 39 -4.27 -10.82 -1.45
CA GLY A 39 -3.75 -11.61 -0.33
C GLY A 39 -2.35 -12.20 -0.56
N GLU A 40 -1.76 -12.01 -1.74
CA GLU A 40 -0.47 -12.59 -2.09
C GLU A 40 0.70 -11.74 -1.54
N PRO A 41 1.82 -12.37 -1.15
CA PRO A 41 2.97 -11.66 -0.60
C PRO A 41 3.55 -10.57 -1.52
N ASP A 42 3.43 -10.72 -2.85
CA ASP A 42 3.95 -9.74 -3.79
C ASP A 42 3.22 -8.40 -3.70
N VAL A 43 1.90 -8.41 -3.49
CA VAL A 43 1.12 -7.19 -3.30
C VAL A 43 1.52 -6.50 -1.99
N ALA A 44 1.72 -7.25 -0.91
CA ALA A 44 2.20 -6.68 0.35
C ALA A 44 3.59 -6.03 0.21
N ASN A 45 4.50 -6.67 -0.53
CA ASN A 45 5.82 -6.11 -0.82
C ASN A 45 5.75 -4.85 -1.70
N ALA A 46 4.83 -4.82 -2.67
CA ALA A 46 4.59 -3.63 -3.50
C ALA A 46 4.08 -2.45 -2.67
N VAL A 47 3.13 -2.67 -1.75
CA VAL A 47 2.64 -1.66 -0.81
C VAL A 47 3.78 -1.13 0.07
N ALA A 48 4.59 -2.01 0.66
CA ALA A 48 5.74 -1.60 1.48
C ALA A 48 6.73 -0.76 0.68
N SER A 49 7.04 -1.19 -0.55
CA SER A 49 7.98 -0.50 -1.45
C SER A 49 7.46 0.87 -1.87
N PHE A 50 6.17 0.99 -2.19
CA PHE A 50 5.53 2.25 -2.53
C PHE A 50 5.61 3.25 -1.37
N LEU A 51 5.29 2.83 -0.15
CA LEU A 51 5.33 3.70 1.03
C LEU A 51 6.76 4.10 1.41
N ASN A 52 7.72 3.18 1.30
CA ASN A 52 9.13 3.49 1.52
C ASN A 52 9.71 4.46 0.49
N GLY A 53 9.12 4.54 -0.71
CA GLY A 53 9.48 5.51 -1.73
C GLY A 53 8.99 6.93 -1.47
N HIS A 54 8.07 7.14 -0.54
CA HIS A 54 7.48 8.46 -0.27
C HIS A 54 7.08 8.63 1.21
N GLU A 55 7.99 9.21 2.00
CA GLU A 55 7.80 9.43 3.45
C GLU A 55 6.49 10.17 3.82
N PRO A 56 6.03 11.21 3.08
CA PRO A 56 4.76 11.86 3.39
C PRO A 56 3.55 10.91 3.32
N ASP A 57 3.52 9.99 2.35
CA ASP A 57 2.42 9.02 2.18
C ASP A 57 2.49 7.96 3.28
N LEU A 58 3.70 7.48 3.59
CA LEU A 58 3.92 6.56 4.70
C LEU A 58 3.38 7.13 6.02
N LEU A 59 3.74 8.37 6.35
CA LEU A 59 3.27 9.04 7.57
C LEU A 59 1.75 9.29 7.54
N ALA A 60 1.18 9.62 6.37
CA ALA A 60 -0.26 9.82 6.22
C ALA A 60 -1.04 8.53 6.48
N ILE A 61 -0.62 7.41 5.86
CA ILE A 61 -1.29 6.12 6.02
C ILE A 61 -1.06 5.54 7.41
N ALA A 62 0.14 5.69 7.99
CA ALA A 62 0.40 5.28 9.37
C ALA A 62 -0.56 5.97 10.35
N ARG A 63 -0.79 7.28 10.17
CA ARG A 63 -1.77 8.03 10.96
C ARG A 63 -3.21 7.56 10.72
N ALA A 64 -3.61 7.35 9.47
CA ALA A 64 -4.96 6.90 9.13
C ALA A 64 -5.29 5.52 9.73
N LEU A 65 -4.29 4.63 9.77
CA LEU A 65 -4.45 3.27 10.29
C LEU A 65 -4.21 3.13 11.80
N ASP A 66 -3.82 4.22 12.47
CA ASP A 66 -3.38 4.25 13.87
C ASP A 66 -2.27 3.24 14.18
N VAL A 67 -1.23 3.25 13.36
CA VAL A 67 -0.06 2.37 13.50
C VAL A 67 1.24 3.17 13.44
N LYS A 68 2.32 2.54 13.90
CA LYS A 68 3.67 3.07 13.73
C LYS A 68 4.12 2.97 12.26
N PRO A 69 4.76 3.99 11.67
CA PRO A 69 5.26 3.94 10.29
C PRO A 69 6.16 2.73 10.00
N GLU A 70 6.96 2.31 10.98
CA GLU A 70 7.87 1.17 10.87
C GLU A 70 7.15 -0.17 10.68
N ALA A 71 5.85 -0.25 11.00
CA ALA A 71 5.04 -1.42 10.74
C ALA A 71 4.68 -1.56 9.25
N LEU A 72 4.61 -0.43 8.52
CA LEU A 72 4.31 -0.35 7.08
C LEU A 72 5.57 -0.38 6.21
N ALA A 73 6.69 0.10 6.75
CA ALA A 73 7.97 0.19 6.07
C ALA A 73 8.80 -1.12 6.06
N ARG A 74 8.30 -2.19 6.69
CA ARG A 74 9.02 -3.44 6.96
C ARG A 74 8.74 -4.59 5.99
#